data_AF-A0A1E7Z5A1-F1
#
_entry.id   AF-A0A1E7Z5A1-F1
#
_cell.length_a   1.000
_cell.length_b   1.000
_cell.length_c   1.000
_cell.angle_alpha   90.00
_cell.angle_beta   90.00
_cell.angle_gamma   90.00
#
_symmetry.space_group_name_H-M   'P 1'
#
loop_
_entity.id
_entity.type
_entity.pdbx_description
1 polymer ?
#
loop_
_entity_poly.entity_id
_entity_poly.type
_entity_poly.pdbx_seq_one_letter_code
_entity_poly.pdbx_strand_id
1 'polypeptide(L)'
;MKAIVKSIAAVLTVAAVSSPALAADKEYRFVGDTQFAGFCKAVATNDVRALRVNLSRNVGRIAATEREVLRMVTAEDGLTCNGENLVDFSVKRDASDVHEFLVSRS
;
A
#
# COMPACT_ATOMS: atom_id res chain seq x y z
N MET A 1 -64.27 1.30 13.13
CA MET A 1 -63.84 2.70 12.89
C MET A 1 -63.05 3.13 14.13
N LYS A 2 -61.77 3.50 14.17
CA LYS A 2 -60.75 3.98 13.22
C LYS A 2 -59.41 3.36 13.71
N ALA A 3 -58.62 2.70 12.86
CA ALA A 3 -57.31 3.17 12.37
C ALA A 3 -56.53 4.02 13.40
N ILE A 4 -55.27 3.74 13.73
CA ILE A 4 -54.12 4.18 12.92
C ILE A 4 -52.84 3.47 13.40
N VAL A 5 -52.14 2.90 12.43
CA VAL A 5 -50.76 2.41 12.42
C VAL A 5 -49.78 3.60 12.42
N LYS A 6 -48.52 3.38 12.86
CA LYS A 6 -47.28 4.19 12.71
C LYS A 6 -46.82 4.78 14.07
N SER A 7 -45.60 4.55 14.56
CA SER A 7 -44.33 5.00 13.98
C SER A 7 -43.15 4.50 14.85
N ILE A 8 -42.09 3.89 14.31
CA ILE A 8 -40.80 4.47 13.84
C ILE A 8 -39.63 4.21 14.81
N ALA A 9 -38.74 3.33 14.33
CA ALA A 9 -37.28 3.30 14.38
C ALA A 9 -36.53 3.38 15.74
N ALA A 10 -35.92 2.24 16.10
CA ALA A 10 -34.73 2.19 16.94
C ALA A 10 -33.56 2.87 16.20
N VAL A 11 -33.09 4.00 16.72
CA VAL A 11 -31.89 4.68 16.22
C VAL A 11 -30.67 3.99 16.83
N LEU A 12 -30.05 3.07 16.11
CA LEU A 12 -28.67 2.66 16.37
C LEU A 12 -27.76 3.80 15.91
N THR A 13 -27.27 4.59 16.84
CA THR A 13 -26.16 5.52 16.58
C THR A 13 -24.89 4.71 16.38
N VAL A 14 -24.55 4.42 15.12
CA VAL A 14 -23.20 3.97 14.78
C VAL A 14 -22.27 5.17 14.98
N ALA A 15 -21.52 5.17 16.08
CA ALA A 15 -20.42 6.10 16.26
C ALA A 15 -19.39 5.80 15.17
N ALA A 16 -19.35 6.64 14.14
CA ALA A 16 -18.29 6.61 13.16
C ALA A 16 -16.98 6.94 13.90
N VAL A 17 -16.18 5.91 14.18
CA VAL A 17 -14.78 6.07 14.54
C VAL A 17 -14.08 6.68 13.32
N SER A 18 -14.00 8.01 13.30
CA SER A 18 -13.10 8.72 12.40
C SER A 18 -11.68 8.35 12.78
N SER A 19 -11.09 7.38 12.07
CA SER A 19 -9.64 7.18 12.08
C SER A 19 -8.99 8.49 11.63
N PRO A 20 -7.96 9.00 12.34
CA PRO A 20 -7.25 10.17 11.87
C PRO A 20 -6.63 9.83 10.52
N ALA A 21 -7.14 10.47 9.46
CA ALA A 21 -6.51 10.47 8.16
C ALA A 21 -5.11 11.06 8.36
N LEU A 22 -4.09 10.21 8.20
CA LEU A 22 -2.70 10.60 8.24
C LEU A 22 -2.49 11.77 7.27
N ALA A 23 -1.65 12.71 7.72
CA ALA A 23 -1.25 13.95 7.06
C ALA A 23 -1.19 13.86 5.54
N ALA A 24 -1.60 14.94 4.88
CA ALA A 24 -1.62 15.12 3.43
C ALA A 24 -0.27 14.74 2.79
N ASP A 25 -0.16 13.48 2.39
CA ASP A 25 0.88 12.97 1.50
C ASP A 25 0.73 13.66 0.15
N LYS A 26 1.85 14.01 -0.50
CA LYS A 26 1.86 14.40 -1.92
C LYS A 26 0.96 13.46 -2.71
N GLU A 27 0.06 14.00 -3.51
CA GLU A 27 -0.93 13.21 -4.26
C GLU A 27 -0.23 12.40 -5.36
N TYR A 28 0.11 11.14 -5.05
CA TYR A 28 0.67 10.20 -6.03
C TYR A 28 -0.47 9.46 -6.73
N ARG A 29 -0.51 9.53 -8.06
CA ARG A 29 -1.40 8.71 -8.90
C ARG A 29 -0.65 7.46 -9.34
N PHE A 30 -1.09 6.28 -8.86
CA PHE A 30 -0.52 4.99 -9.24
C PHE A 30 -1.33 4.38 -10.38
N VAL A 31 -0.64 3.91 -11.43
CA VAL A 31 -1.24 3.24 -12.60
C VAL A 31 -0.60 1.85 -12.71
N GLY A 32 -1.41 0.80 -12.90
CA GLY A 32 -0.96 -0.60 -12.92
C GLY A 32 -1.54 -1.43 -11.75
N ASP A 33 -0.71 -2.26 -11.12
CA ASP A 33 -1.04 -3.07 -9.94
C ASP A 33 -1.28 -2.21 -8.69
N THR A 34 -2.43 -1.54 -8.65
CA THR A 34 -2.81 -0.65 -7.54
C THR A 34 -2.93 -1.37 -6.20
N GLN A 35 -3.20 -2.68 -6.22
CA GLN A 35 -3.20 -3.56 -5.05
C GLN A 35 -1.83 -3.68 -4.35
N PHE A 36 -0.76 -3.27 -5.01
CA PHE A 36 0.61 -3.25 -4.51
C PHE A 36 1.21 -1.84 -4.51
N ALA A 37 0.38 -0.80 -4.70
CA ALA A 37 0.82 0.60 -4.78
C ALA A 37 1.61 1.07 -3.55
N GLY A 38 1.44 0.42 -2.39
CA GLY A 38 2.21 0.72 -1.18
C GLY A 38 3.72 0.57 -1.35
N PHE A 39 4.19 -0.38 -2.18
CA PHE A 39 5.61 -0.51 -2.54
C PHE A 39 6.05 0.69 -3.37
N CYS A 40 5.34 1.01 -4.45
CA CYS A 40 5.63 2.17 -5.29
C CYS A 40 5.61 3.49 -4.51
N LYS A 41 4.69 3.63 -3.54
CA LYS A 41 4.63 4.78 -2.64
C LYS A 41 5.89 4.86 -1.77
N ALA A 42 6.30 3.75 -1.17
CA ALA A 42 7.50 3.70 -0.34
C ALA A 42 8.76 4.09 -1.13
N VAL A 43 8.88 3.63 -2.39
CA VAL A 43 9.96 4.08 -3.28
C VAL A 43 9.83 5.58 -3.61
N ALA A 44 8.63 6.03 -3.99
CA ALA A 44 8.37 7.42 -4.34
C ALA A 44 8.66 8.42 -3.21
N THR A 45 8.60 7.98 -1.95
CA THR A 45 8.91 8.78 -0.76
C THR A 45 10.25 8.44 -0.13
N ASN A 46 11.06 7.56 -0.75
CA ASN A 46 12.31 7.03 -0.20
C ASN A 46 12.18 6.53 1.27
N ASP A 47 11.08 5.85 1.60
CA ASP A 47 10.77 5.41 2.96
C ASP A 47 10.97 3.89 3.13
N VAL A 48 12.13 3.51 3.65
CA VAL A 48 12.48 2.11 3.96
C VAL A 48 11.53 1.49 5.00
N ARG A 49 11.01 2.27 5.95
CA ARG A 49 10.06 1.73 6.96
C ARG A 49 8.74 1.39 6.29
N ALA A 50 8.22 2.27 5.45
CA ALA A 50 7.02 1.99 4.67
C ALA A 50 7.23 0.77 3.76
N LEU A 51 8.40 0.63 3.13
CA LEU A 51 8.72 -0.52 2.31
C LEU A 51 8.67 -1.83 3.12
N ARG A 52 9.33 -1.87 4.29
CA ARG A 52 9.33 -3.04 5.17
C ARG A 52 7.93 -3.42 5.65
N VAL A 53 7.11 -2.44 6.03
CA VAL A 53 5.71 -2.68 6.39
C VAL A 53 4.93 -3.32 5.24
N ASN A 54 5.15 -2.87 4.01
CA ASN A 54 4.53 -3.48 2.84
C ASN A 54 5.04 -4.90 2.57
N LEU A 55 6.33 -5.20 2.79
CA LEU A 55 6.85 -6.57 2.72
C LEU A 55 6.12 -7.49 3.72
N SER A 56 6.06 -7.09 5.00
CA SER A 56 5.40 -7.86 6.07
C SER A 56 3.92 -8.12 5.79
N ARG A 57 3.19 -7.09 5.35
CA ARG A 57 1.74 -7.18 5.06
C ARG A 57 1.40 -8.07 3.88
N ASN A 58 2.38 -8.41 3.05
CA ASN A 58 2.19 -9.20 1.85
C ASN A 58 2.73 -10.63 1.95
N VAL A 59 3.23 -11.01 3.13
CA VAL A 59 3.48 -12.41 3.47
C VAL A 59 2.16 -13.18 3.49
N GLY A 60 2.16 -14.36 2.89
CA GLY A 60 0.97 -15.20 2.67
C GLY A 60 0.10 -14.77 1.49
N ARG A 61 0.27 -13.53 0.99
CA ARG A 61 -0.46 -13.03 -0.18
C ARG A 61 0.37 -13.11 -1.47
N ILE A 62 1.64 -12.71 -1.39
CA ILE A 62 2.59 -12.78 -2.52
C ILE A 62 3.47 -14.03 -2.38
N ALA A 63 4.04 -14.25 -1.19
CA ALA A 63 4.98 -15.36 -0.95
C ALA A 63 4.98 -15.78 0.53
N ALA A 64 5.67 -16.88 0.87
CA ALA A 64 5.61 -17.48 2.20
C ALA A 64 6.40 -16.73 3.27
N THR A 65 7.38 -15.90 2.87
CA THR A 65 8.24 -15.14 3.80
C THR A 65 8.52 -13.73 3.28
N GLU A 66 8.88 -12.79 4.16
CA GLU A 66 9.22 -11.41 3.74
C GLU A 66 10.36 -11.37 2.70
N ARG A 67 11.38 -12.22 2.88
CA ARG A 67 12.50 -12.32 1.94
C ARG A 67 12.02 -12.79 0.57
N GLU A 68 11.12 -13.76 0.53
CA GLU A 68 10.56 -14.24 -0.73
C GLU A 68 9.63 -13.22 -1.38
N VAL A 69 8.85 -12.48 -0.58
CA VAL A 69 8.07 -11.34 -1.07
C VAL A 69 8.98 -10.31 -1.72
N LEU A 70 10.08 -9.93 -1.05
CA LEU A 70 11.07 -9.00 -1.60
C LEU A 70 11.59 -9.49 -2.95
N ARG A 71 12.07 -10.74 -3.00
CA ARG A 71 12.60 -11.36 -4.23
C ARG A 71 11.60 -11.33 -5.39
N MET A 72 10.32 -11.59 -5.11
CA MET A 72 9.26 -11.61 -6.12
C MET A 72 8.91 -10.20 -6.62
N VAL A 73 8.83 -9.20 -5.73
CA VAL A 73 8.48 -7.83 -6.14
C VAL A 73 9.64 -7.11 -6.83
N THR A 74 10.89 -7.54 -6.62
CA THR A 74 12.08 -6.99 -7.29
C THR A 74 12.57 -7.82 -8.48
N ALA A 75 11.89 -8.91 -8.83
CA ALA A 75 12.22 -9.69 -10.03
C ALA A 75 12.06 -8.84 -11.30
N GLU A 76 12.73 -9.24 -12.39
CA GLU A 76 12.66 -8.51 -13.68
C GLU A 76 11.21 -8.36 -14.19
N ASP A 77 10.39 -9.41 -14.02
CA ASP A 77 8.96 -9.46 -14.34
C ASP A 77 8.06 -9.24 -13.11
N GLY A 78 8.63 -8.71 -12.03
CA GLY A 78 7.97 -8.46 -10.75
C GLY A 78 7.08 -7.23 -10.74
N LEU A 79 6.99 -6.57 -9.59
CA LEU A 79 6.14 -5.41 -9.44
C LEU A 79 6.67 -4.24 -10.26
N THR A 80 5.80 -3.63 -11.06
CA THR A 80 6.12 -2.42 -11.81
C THR A 80 5.46 -1.18 -11.21
N CYS A 81 6.21 -0.08 -11.22
CA CYS A 81 5.79 1.24 -10.81
C CYS A 81 5.95 2.19 -11.99
N ASN A 82 4.84 2.65 -12.57
CA ASN A 82 4.86 3.51 -13.76
C ASN A 82 5.59 2.88 -14.96
N GLY A 83 5.44 1.57 -15.15
CA GLY A 83 6.04 0.83 -16.26
C GLY A 83 7.50 0.40 -16.07
N GLU A 84 8.11 0.73 -14.93
CA GLU A 84 9.49 0.32 -14.59
C GLU A 84 9.45 -0.65 -13.41
N ASN A 85 10.38 -1.61 -13.34
CA ASN A 85 10.49 -2.47 -12.15
C ASN A 85 10.86 -1.64 -10.91
N LEU A 86 10.63 -2.22 -9.73
CA LEU A 86 10.79 -1.50 -8.46
C LEU A 86 12.21 -0.95 -8.22
N VAL A 87 13.24 -1.65 -8.69
CA VAL A 87 14.65 -1.26 -8.54
C VAL A 87 14.98 -0.08 -9.46
N ASP A 88 14.64 -0.17 -10.75
CA ASP A 88 14.87 0.91 -11.70
C ASP A 88 14.07 2.17 -11.33
N PHE A 89 12.83 1.98 -10.87
CA PHE A 89 12.00 3.06 -10.38
C PHE A 89 12.63 3.77 -9.16
N SER A 90 13.33 3.03 -8.29
CA SER A 90 14.03 3.63 -7.14
C SER A 90 15.20 4.53 -7.57
N VAL A 91 15.96 4.14 -8.60
CA VAL A 91 17.02 4.96 -9.18
C VAL A 91 16.42 6.22 -9.81
N LYS A 92 15.36 6.07 -10.62
CA LYS A 92 14.70 7.19 -11.30
C LYS A 92 14.13 8.23 -10.34
N ARG A 93 13.70 7.80 -9.15
CA ARG A 93 13.13 8.66 -8.11
C ARG A 93 14.15 9.23 -7.13
N ASP A 94 15.45 8.94 -7.33
CA ASP A 94 16.52 9.31 -6.41
C ASP A 94 16.26 8.80 -4.98
N ALA A 95 15.70 7.59 -4.87
CA ALA A 95 15.34 6.96 -3.61
C ALA A 95 16.50 6.11 -3.09
N SER A 96 17.61 6.76 -2.71
CA SER A 96 18.89 6.10 -2.39
C SER A 96 18.76 5.04 -1.28
N ASP A 97 18.04 5.35 -0.20
CA ASP A 97 17.95 4.46 0.97
C ASP A 97 17.11 3.21 0.65
N VAL A 98 16.03 3.42 -0.09
CA VAL A 98 15.20 2.32 -0.60
C VAL A 98 15.98 1.50 -1.63
N HIS A 99 16.68 2.15 -2.56
CA HIS A 99 17.49 1.46 -3.56
C HIS A 99 18.53 0.55 -2.90
N GLU A 100 19.30 1.08 -1.95
CA GLU A 100 20.29 0.31 -1.18
C GLU A 100 19.63 -0.86 -0.44
N PHE A 101 18.46 -0.64 0.18
CA PHE A 101 17.72 -1.69 0.84
C PHE A 101 17.31 -2.82 -0.13
N LEU A 102 16.81 -2.47 -1.32
CA LEU A 102 16.37 -3.43 -2.32
C LEU A 102 17.56 -4.28 -2.79
N VAL A 103 18.65 -3.67 -3.23
CA VAL A 103 19.80 -4.38 -3.84
C VAL A 103 20.66 -5.15 -2.83
N SER A 104 20.67 -4.74 -1.56
CA SER A 104 21.44 -5.45 -0.52
C SER A 104 20.77 -6.73 -0.01
N ARG A 105 19.49 -6.95 -0.36
CA ARG A 105 18.65 -8.00 0.21
C ARG A 105 17.86 -8.81 -0.82
N SER A 106 17.80 -8.37 -2.09
CA SER A 106 17.19 -9.07 -3.23
C SER A 106 18.04 -10.25 -3.72
#